data_AF-A0A562KRR6-F1
#
_entry.id   AF-A0A562KRR6-F1
#
_cell.length_a   1.000
_cell.length_b   1.000
_cell.length_c   1.000
_cell.angle_alpha   90.00
_cell.angle_beta   90.00
_cell.angle_gamma   90.00
#
_symmetry.space_group_name_H-M   'P 1'
#
loop_
_entity.id
_entity.type
_entity.pdbx_description
1 polymer ?
#
loop_
_entity_poly.entity_id
_entity_poly.type
_entity_poly.pdbx_seq_one_letter_code
_entity_poly.pdbx_strand_id
1 'polypeptide(L)' 'MPEPTEQEIRERAHKLWEQAGKPEGRDEEFWRAAEQELRNEDESNTLRTPDTL' A
#
# COMPACT_ATOMS: atom_id res chain seq x y z
N MET A 1 -11.03 -13.23 1.60
CA MET A 1 -9.81 -12.43 1.80
C MET A 1 -10.17 -11.05 1.28
N PRO A 2 -10.23 -10.03 2.13
CA PRO A 2 -10.31 -8.66 1.64
C PRO A 2 -9.10 -8.44 0.71
N GLU A 3 -9.37 -8.02 -0.52
CA GLU A 3 -8.30 -7.59 -1.41
C GLU A 3 -7.97 -6.14 -1.05
N PRO A 4 -6.68 -5.78 -0.94
CA PRO A 4 -6.30 -4.43 -0.59
C PRO A 4 -6.86 -3.45 -1.62
N THR A 5 -7.39 -2.33 -1.15
CA THR A 5 -8.01 -1.34 -2.04
C THR A 5 -6.93 -0.61 -2.85
N GLU A 6 -7.26 -0.17 -4.07
CA GLU A 6 -6.34 0.64 -4.90
C GLU A 6 -5.80 1.87 -4.15
N GLN A 7 -6.60 2.40 -3.22
CA GLN A 7 -6.22 3.56 -2.40
C GLN A 7 -5.10 3.21 -1.42
N GLU A 8 -5.21 2.07 -0.72
CA GLU A 8 -4.16 1.58 0.17
C GLU A 8 -2.90 1.20 -0.60
N ILE A 9 -3.05 0.51 -1.73
CA ILE A 9 -1.93 0.14 -2.60
C ILE A 9 -1.19 1.40 -3.04
N ARG A 10 -1.93 2.44 -3.44
CA ARG A 10 -1.35 3.72 -3.84
C ARG A 10 -0.62 4.41 -2.70
N GLU A 11 -1.22 4.51 -1.52
CA GLU A 11 -0.58 5.13 -0.36
C GLU A 11 0.71 4.39 0.02
N ARG A 12 0.67 3.06 0.01
CA ARG A 12 1.81 2.23 0.38
C ARG A 12 2.90 2.25 -0.68
N ALA A 13 2.53 2.17 -1.97
CA ALA A 13 3.45 2.30 -3.09
C ALA A 13 4.13 3.67 -3.10
N HIS A 14 3.37 4.75 -2.84
CA HIS A 14 3.91 6.09 -2.75
C HIS A 14 4.89 6.19 -1.58
N LYS A 15 4.55 5.68 -0.39
CA LYS A 15 5.48 5.64 0.75
C LYS A 15 6.78 4.89 0.43
N LEU A 16 6.70 3.74 -0.23
CA LEU A 16 7.87 2.96 -0.63
C LEU A 16 8.71 3.72 -1.66
N TRP A 17 8.06 4.35 -2.64
CA TRP A 17 8.70 5.17 -3.66
C TRP A 17 9.40 6.39 -3.06
N GLU A 18 8.78 7.10 -2.12
CA GLU A 18 9.39 8.22 -1.40
C GLU A 18 10.59 7.80 -0.56
N GLN A 19 10.49 6.67 0.15
CA GLN A 19 11.61 6.10 0.92
C GLN A 19 12.77 5.67 0.03
N ALA A 20 12.48 5.16 -1.16
CA ALA A 20 13.49 4.77 -2.14
C ALA A 20 14.13 5.97 -2.87
N GLY A 21 13.70 7.21 -2.58
CA GLY A 21 14.26 8.41 -3.19
C GLY A 21 13.62 8.80 -4.52
N LYS A 22 12.39 8.36 -4.78
CA LYS A 22 11.59 8.72 -5.96
C LYS A 22 12.26 8.39 -7.30
N PRO A 23 12.73 7.14 -7.51
CA PRO A 23 13.26 6.74 -8.80
C PRO A 23 12.17 6.83 -9.88
N GLU A 24 12.43 7.58 -10.95
CA GLU A 24 11.53 7.65 -12.10
C GLU A 24 11.47 6.30 -12.84
N GLY A 25 10.25 5.83 -13.14
CA GLY A 25 10.02 4.61 -13.93
C GLY A 25 10.04 3.31 -13.12
N ARG A 26 10.03 3.39 -11.78
CA ARG A 26 9.90 2.21 -10.89
C ARG A 26 8.57 2.16 -10.14
N ASP A 27 7.66 3.07 -10.45
CA ASP A 27 6.35 3.21 -9.79
C ASP A 27 5.54 1.90 -9.85
N GLU A 28 5.58 1.19 -10.98
CA GLU A 28 4.92 -0.12 -11.15
C GLU A 28 5.51 -1.21 -10.23
N GLU A 29 6.83 -1.19 -10.00
CA GLU A 29 7.50 -2.14 -9.11
C GLU A 29 7.08 -1.90 -7.65
N PHE A 30 7.01 -0.64 -7.24
CA PHE A 30 6.50 -0.26 -5.92
C PHE A 30 5.01 -0.53 -5.76
N TRP A 31 4.21 -0.37 -6.82
CA TRP A 31 2.79 -0.71 -6.81
C TRP A 31 2.56 -2.20 -6.57
N ARG A 32 3.27 -3.05 -7.31
CA ARG A 32 3.21 -4.52 -7.16
C ARG A 32 3.70 -4.96 -5.79
N ALA A 33 4.78 -4.35 -5.28
CA ALA A 33 5.31 -4.63 -3.95
C ALA A 33 4.31 -4.23 -2.85
N ALA A 34 3.71 -3.05 -2.97
CA ALA A 34 2.68 -2.56 -2.05
C ALA A 34 1.43 -3.46 -2.03
N GLU A 35 0.93 -3.85 -3.21
CA GLU A 35 -0.21 -4.77 -3.33
C GLU A 35 0.08 -6.09 -2.63
N GLN A 36 1.27 -6.66 -2.85
CA GLN A 36 1.65 -7.92 -2.23
C GLN A 36 1.86 -7.80 -0.72
N GLU A 37 2.43 -6.71 -0.25
CA GLU A 37 2.63 -6.44 1.18
C GLU A 37 1.30 -6.24 1.89
N LEU A 38 0.41 -5.41 1.34
CA LEU A 38 -0.93 -5.19 1.91
C LEU A 38 -1.77 -6.45 1.89
N ARG A 39 -1.71 -7.25 0.81
CA ARG A 39 -2.40 -8.54 0.75
C ARG A 39 -1.96 -9.50 1.86
N ASN A 40 -0.74 -9.37 2.38
CA ASN A 40 -0.25 -10.13 3.53
C ASN A 40 -0.50 -9.42 4.88
N GLU A 41 -0.57 -8.08 4.91
CA GLU A 41 -0.66 -7.26 6.12
C GLU A 41 -2.12 -6.89 6.53
N ASP A 42 -3.07 -6.91 5.58
CA ASP A 42 -4.48 -6.49 5.75
C ASP A 42 -5.28 -7.32 6.77
N GLU A 43 -4.87 -8.57 7.01
CA GLU A 43 -5.42 -9.42 8.08
C GLU A 43 -5.24 -8.78 9.48
N SER A 44 -4.35 -7.78 9.62
CA SER A 44 -4.03 -7.11 10.88
C SER A 44 -4.55 -5.67 10.99
N ASN A 45 -4.78 -4.98 9.86
CA ASN A 45 -4.95 -3.51 9.84
C ASN A 45 -6.39 -3.04 9.60
N THR A 46 -7.27 -3.87 9.04
CA THR A 46 -8.71 -3.55 8.86
C THR A 46 -9.48 -3.35 10.17
N LEU A 47 -8.86 -3.67 11.31
CA LEU A 47 -9.41 -3.40 12.66
C LEU A 47 -8.99 -2.03 13.23
N ARG A 48 -8.14 -1.24 12.54
CA ARG A 48 -7.54 0.00 13.10
C ARG A 48 -7.70 1.26 12.24
N THR A 49 -8.87 1.42 11.62
CA THR A 49 -9.45 2.75 11.41
C THR A 49 -10.89 2.76 11.90
N PRO A 50 -11.12 2.95 13.22
CA PRO A 50 -12.28 3.72 13.62
C PRO A 50 -12.08 5.16 13.11
N ASP A 51 -13.19 5.88 12.95
CA ASP A 51 -13.28 7.31 12.64
C ASP A 51 -13.45 7.66 11.14
N THR A 52 -14.67 7.45 10.66
CA THR A 52 -15.36 8.54 9.95
C THR A 52 -16.47 9.02 10.89
N LEU A 53 -16.24 10.19 11.46
CA LEU A 53 -17.16 11.00 12.27
C LEU A 53 -18.48 11.29 11.56
#